data_AF-A0A2V7QV39-F1
#
_entry.id   AF-A0A2V7QV39-F1
#
_cell.length_a   1.000
_cell.length_b   1.000
_cell.length_c   1.000
_cell.angle_alpha   90.00
_cell.angle_beta   90.00
_cell.angle_gamma   90.00
#
_symmetry.space_group_name_H-M   'P 1'
#
loop_
_entity.id
_entity.type
_entity.pdbx_description
1 polymer ?
#
loop_
_entity_poly.entity_id
_entity_poly.type
_entity_poly.pdbx_seq_one_letter_code
_entity_poly.pdbx_strand_id
1 'polypeptide(L)'
;MGLRFSILAVIGLSIIPTVQLSSQELPLNAGALFLVFPVGAQAVGMGQTATAAAGRGEAAFWNPAGLATMSDDEFALHSASLVAGRSNVLGAYFPSRGIGVIGGAVYLVDYGDLDRTDINGNTIARIAPRNFEFLASYATNLTGSFVFGINYKLVQFRVDCSGDCRDFPAGTGATHAVDVGGQFTVGPGGPLRIGIVLRNVGFRLQVNNQAQADPLPTRLAVGALYDMRLRPVTGGSLEQAFDVKLAADVDSPWGQAGQSETRIGLDIGYQKLVRVRAGYAFVQDGLSGPSVGLGVESGSLGVDLARAFLTNSDLQIENPTFFSFRVSF
;
A
#
# COMPACT_ATOMS: atom_id res chain seq x y z
N MET A 1 -72.82 -11.12 -18.22
CA MET A 1 -72.31 -12.29 -18.97
C MET A 1 -71.09 -11.79 -19.73
N GLY A 2 -69.85 -11.87 -19.28
CA GLY A 2 -69.14 -12.73 -18.36
C GLY A 2 -67.74 -12.84 -18.96
N LEU A 3 -66.80 -11.96 -18.58
CA LEU A 3 -65.40 -12.10 -18.96
C LEU A 3 -64.59 -12.41 -17.70
N ARG A 4 -64.10 -13.66 -17.66
CA ARG A 4 -63.30 -14.23 -16.58
C ARG A 4 -61.87 -13.70 -16.70
N PHE A 5 -61.37 -13.10 -15.62
CA PHE A 5 -59.95 -12.86 -15.42
C PHE A 5 -59.28 -14.18 -15.01
N SER A 6 -58.46 -14.73 -15.90
CA SER A 6 -57.55 -15.84 -15.57
C SER A 6 -56.22 -15.27 -15.11
N ILE A 7 -55.95 -15.41 -13.82
CA ILE A 7 -54.64 -15.13 -13.21
C ILE A 7 -53.73 -16.33 -13.51
N LEU A 8 -52.76 -16.15 -14.42
CA LEU A 8 -51.67 -17.10 -14.60
C LEU A 8 -50.60 -16.82 -13.52
N ALA A 9 -50.42 -17.77 -12.61
CA ALA A 9 -49.31 -17.80 -11.67
C ALA A 9 -48.00 -18.10 -12.42
N VAL A 10 -47.09 -17.14 -12.45
CA VAL A 10 -45.71 -17.33 -12.94
C VAL A 10 -44.88 -17.88 -11.79
N ILE A 11 -44.56 -19.17 -11.87
CA ILE A 11 -43.57 -19.83 -11.01
C ILE A 11 -42.18 -19.42 -11.52
N GLY A 12 -41.58 -18.42 -10.87
CA GLY A 12 -40.18 -18.07 -11.06
C GLY A 12 -39.29 -19.02 -10.28
N LEU A 13 -38.72 -20.02 -10.96
CA LEU A 13 -37.74 -20.94 -10.40
C LEU A 13 -36.36 -20.26 -10.37
N SER A 14 -36.02 -19.67 -9.24
CA SER A 14 -34.70 -19.09 -8.97
C SER A 14 -33.66 -20.21 -8.81
N ILE A 15 -32.88 -20.49 -9.86
CA ILE A 15 -31.71 -21.36 -9.77
C ILE A 15 -30.58 -20.54 -9.14
N ILE A 16 -30.44 -20.62 -7.82
CA ILE A 16 -29.26 -20.14 -7.12
C ILE A 16 -28.23 -21.28 -7.20
N PRO A 17 -27.08 -21.12 -7.88
CA PRO A 17 -26.01 -22.09 -7.75
C PRO A 17 -25.48 -22.02 -6.31
N THR A 18 -25.68 -23.09 -5.56
CA THR A 18 -25.05 -23.32 -4.27
C THR A 18 -23.54 -23.48 -4.49
N VAL A 19 -22.80 -22.40 -4.31
CA VAL A 19 -21.34 -22.48 -4.18
C VAL A 19 -21.08 -23.16 -2.84
N GLN A 20 -20.65 -24.43 -2.89
CA GLN A 20 -20.10 -25.11 -1.73
C GLN A 20 -18.77 -24.43 -1.38
N LEU A 21 -18.81 -23.53 -0.39
CA LEU A 21 -17.62 -23.02 0.27
C LEU A 21 -17.01 -24.18 1.07
N SER A 22 -16.01 -24.83 0.50
CA SER A 22 -15.08 -25.64 1.28
C SER A 22 -14.34 -24.68 2.20
N SER A 23 -14.53 -24.82 3.52
CA SER A 23 -13.69 -24.20 4.53
C SER A 23 -12.33 -24.89 4.49
N GLN A 24 -11.48 -24.52 3.54
CA GLN A 24 -10.05 -24.74 3.71
C GLN A 24 -9.62 -23.84 4.86
N GLU A 25 -9.03 -24.44 5.90
CA GLU A 25 -8.18 -23.71 6.83
C GLU A 25 -7.10 -23.02 6.01
N LEU A 26 -7.28 -21.72 5.80
CA LEU A 26 -6.39 -20.90 4.99
C LEU A 26 -5.09 -20.69 5.76
N PRO A 27 -3.92 -20.90 5.16
CA PRO A 27 -2.67 -20.62 5.83
C PRO A 27 -2.55 -19.10 5.99
N LEU A 28 -2.87 -18.59 7.18
CA LEU A 28 -2.45 -17.26 7.65
C LEU A 28 -0.93 -17.24 7.96
N ASN A 29 -0.16 -18.06 7.26
CA ASN A 29 1.28 -18.25 7.43
C ASN A 29 1.98 -17.66 6.21
N ALA A 30 1.96 -16.34 6.09
CA ALA A 30 2.84 -15.63 5.18
C ALA A 30 4.00 -15.04 5.99
N GLY A 31 5.23 -15.30 5.55
CA GLY A 31 6.43 -14.71 6.12
C GLY A 31 6.52 -13.25 5.71
N ALA A 32 7.12 -12.41 6.55
CA ALA A 32 7.30 -10.98 6.25
C ALA A 32 5.98 -10.23 5.97
N LEU A 33 4.95 -10.41 6.82
CA LEU A 33 3.68 -9.65 6.75
C LEU A 33 3.86 -8.13 6.77
N PHE A 34 4.99 -7.61 7.24
CA PHE A 34 5.27 -6.17 7.20
C PHE A 34 5.32 -5.59 5.76
N LEU A 35 5.52 -6.44 4.74
CA LEU A 35 5.52 -6.05 3.33
C LEU A 35 4.14 -5.59 2.82
N VAL A 36 3.06 -5.87 3.57
CA VAL A 36 1.72 -5.35 3.26
C VAL A 36 1.33 -4.14 4.09
N PHE A 37 2.17 -3.70 5.02
CA PHE A 37 1.91 -2.46 5.76
C PHE A 37 1.99 -1.28 4.80
N PRO A 38 1.03 -0.35 4.85
CA PRO A 38 1.02 0.76 3.91
C PRO A 38 2.19 1.70 4.18
N VAL A 39 2.80 2.15 3.09
CA VAL A 39 3.88 3.14 3.13
C VAL A 39 3.37 4.45 2.53
N GLY A 40 3.63 5.53 3.26
CA GLY A 40 3.39 6.88 2.81
C GLY A 40 2.02 7.46 3.16
N ALA A 41 2.02 8.72 3.57
CA ALA A 41 0.83 9.41 4.05
C ALA A 41 -0.12 9.77 2.91
N GLN A 42 0.38 9.93 1.67
CA GLN A 42 -0.50 10.23 0.53
C GLN A 42 -1.43 9.05 0.24
N ALA A 43 -0.89 7.85 0.03
CA ALA A 43 -1.65 6.65 -0.25
C ALA A 43 -2.64 6.35 0.88
N VAL A 44 -2.18 6.41 2.14
CA VAL A 44 -3.05 6.19 3.29
C VAL A 44 -4.17 7.22 3.37
N GLY A 45 -3.87 8.51 3.14
CA GLY A 45 -4.90 9.56 3.14
C GLY A 45 -5.97 9.39 2.06
N MET A 46 -5.67 8.62 1.00
CA MET A 46 -6.61 8.22 -0.05
C MET A 46 -7.16 6.80 0.15
N GLY A 47 -7.19 6.26 1.37
CA GLY A 47 -7.74 4.93 1.63
C GLY A 47 -6.91 3.80 1.06
N GLN A 48 -5.58 3.97 1.02
CA GLN A 48 -4.63 2.99 0.46
C GLN A 48 -4.83 2.74 -1.05
N THR A 49 -5.33 3.73 -1.79
CA THR A 49 -5.43 3.69 -3.25
C THR A 49 -4.18 4.28 -3.89
N ALA A 50 -3.31 3.43 -4.44
CA ALA A 50 -2.03 3.89 -4.98
C ALA A 50 -1.47 3.04 -6.13
N THR A 51 -2.23 2.06 -6.62
CA THR A 51 -1.81 1.21 -7.75
C THR A 51 -1.61 2.04 -9.03
N ALA A 52 -2.42 3.08 -9.21
CA ALA A 52 -2.29 4.06 -10.30
C ALA A 52 -1.69 5.42 -9.82
N ALA A 53 -1.03 5.45 -8.65
CA ALA A 53 -0.35 6.64 -8.17
C ALA A 53 0.87 6.99 -9.04
N ALA A 54 1.20 8.28 -9.07
CA ALA A 54 2.21 8.84 -9.96
C ALA A 54 2.85 10.10 -9.36
N GLY A 55 4.05 10.39 -9.84
CA GLY A 55 4.76 11.65 -9.63
C GLY A 55 5.56 11.74 -8.33
N ARG A 56 5.68 10.65 -7.56
CA ARG A 56 6.41 10.62 -6.28
C ARG A 56 7.09 9.28 -6.02
N GLY A 57 8.14 9.31 -5.22
CA GLY A 57 8.92 8.14 -4.79
C GLY A 57 8.10 7.12 -3.99
N GLU A 58 7.05 7.58 -3.31
CA GLU A 58 6.08 6.71 -2.61
C GLU A 58 5.48 5.63 -3.52
N ALA A 59 5.37 5.89 -4.83
CA ALA A 59 4.87 4.92 -5.80
C ALA A 59 5.68 3.63 -5.83
N ALA A 60 6.96 3.64 -5.47
CA ALA A 60 7.80 2.45 -5.43
C ALA A 60 7.21 1.31 -4.58
N PHE A 61 6.50 1.63 -3.49
CA PHE A 61 5.94 0.64 -2.56
C PHE A 61 4.57 0.09 -3.02
N TRP A 62 3.92 0.77 -3.97
CA TRP A 62 2.58 0.44 -4.44
C TRP A 62 2.58 -0.09 -5.86
N ASN A 63 3.16 0.66 -6.79
CA ASN A 63 3.39 0.25 -8.17
C ASN A 63 4.64 0.95 -8.71
N PRO A 64 5.77 0.24 -8.89
CA PRO A 64 7.03 0.86 -9.30
C PRO A 64 6.94 1.60 -10.64
N ALA A 65 5.99 1.25 -11.52
CA ALA A 65 5.80 1.97 -12.78
C ALA A 65 5.42 3.45 -12.56
N GLY A 66 4.82 3.79 -11.43
CA GLY A 66 4.50 5.17 -11.07
C GLY A 66 5.76 6.05 -10.93
N LEU A 67 6.93 5.49 -10.61
CA LEU A 67 8.18 6.23 -10.54
C LEU A 67 8.57 6.84 -11.90
N ALA A 68 8.23 6.18 -13.02
CA ALA A 68 8.53 6.69 -14.37
C ALA A 68 7.86 8.04 -14.71
N THR A 69 6.95 8.51 -13.86
CA THR A 69 6.23 9.76 -14.02
C THR A 69 6.81 10.91 -13.17
N MET A 70 7.89 10.66 -12.42
CA MET A 70 8.61 11.69 -11.68
C MET A 70 9.38 12.62 -12.63
N SER A 71 9.36 13.91 -12.32
CA SER A 71 10.09 14.95 -13.07
C SER A 71 11.37 15.40 -12.40
N ASP A 72 11.43 15.30 -11.08
CA ASP A 72 12.47 15.89 -10.23
C ASP A 72 13.06 14.79 -9.33
N ASP A 73 14.32 14.98 -8.92
CA ASP A 73 14.96 14.11 -7.93
C ASP A 73 14.19 14.22 -6.61
N GLU A 74 14.01 13.12 -5.88
CA GLU A 74 13.26 13.12 -4.63
C GLU A 74 14.01 12.36 -3.54
N PHE A 75 14.22 13.02 -2.41
CA PHE A 75 14.48 12.36 -1.13
C PHE A 75 13.20 12.37 -0.30
N ALA A 76 12.83 11.21 0.23
CA ALA A 76 11.61 11.05 1.02
C ALA A 76 11.88 10.29 2.32
N LEU A 77 11.26 10.76 3.40
CA LEU A 77 11.15 10.08 4.68
C LEU A 77 9.68 9.80 4.94
N HIS A 78 9.31 8.54 5.13
CA HIS A 78 7.97 8.18 5.60
C HIS A 78 8.08 7.56 6.99
N SER A 79 7.20 7.95 7.90
CA SER A 79 7.13 7.40 9.25
C SER A 79 5.68 7.06 9.57
N ALA A 80 5.45 5.94 10.21
CA ALA A 80 4.13 5.51 10.66
C ALA A 80 4.18 4.96 12.09
N SER A 81 3.18 5.34 12.88
CA SER A 81 2.88 4.68 14.15
C SER A 81 1.73 3.71 13.89
N LEU A 82 2.04 2.41 13.88
CA LEU A 82 1.11 1.33 13.64
C LEU A 82 0.78 0.65 14.97
N VAL A 83 -0.30 -0.14 14.96
CA VAL A 83 -0.68 -1.00 16.10
C VAL A 83 0.43 -1.98 16.45
N ALA A 84 1.08 -2.54 15.42
CA ALA A 84 2.12 -3.54 15.57
C ALA A 84 3.50 -2.96 15.92
N GLY A 85 3.68 -1.63 15.84
CA GLY A 85 4.98 -1.00 16.05
C GLY A 85 5.20 0.25 15.19
N ARG A 86 6.45 0.66 15.04
CA ARG A 86 6.83 1.85 14.27
C ARG A 86 7.43 1.44 12.93
N SER A 87 6.98 2.09 11.87
CA SER A 87 7.48 1.91 10.50
C SER A 87 8.20 3.19 10.06
N ASN A 88 9.39 3.04 9.47
CA ASN A 88 10.19 4.15 8.95
C ASN A 88 10.79 3.77 7.59
N VAL A 89 10.72 4.69 6.64
CA VAL A 89 11.25 4.53 5.28
C VAL A 89 12.10 5.73 4.95
N LEU A 90 13.28 5.48 4.40
CA LEU A 90 14.12 6.50 3.77
C LEU A 90 14.33 6.11 2.31
N GLY A 91 13.89 6.96 1.37
CA GLY A 91 13.96 6.72 -0.07
C GLY A 91 14.66 7.84 -0.82
N ALA A 92 15.29 7.48 -1.93
CA ALA A 92 15.95 8.39 -2.85
C ALA A 92 15.70 7.93 -4.30
N TYR A 93 15.20 8.81 -5.15
CA TYR A 93 14.87 8.50 -6.54
C TYR A 93 15.34 9.61 -7.47
N PHE A 94 15.91 9.23 -8.61
CA PHE A 94 16.62 10.12 -9.52
C PHE A 94 16.12 9.88 -10.96
N PRO A 95 15.22 10.72 -11.49
CA PRO A 95 14.84 10.69 -12.90
C PRO A 95 15.97 11.15 -13.81
N SER A 96 16.25 10.36 -14.84
CA SER A 96 17.22 10.67 -15.89
C SER A 96 16.56 10.63 -17.27
N ARG A 97 16.78 11.70 -18.05
CA ARG A 97 16.23 11.82 -19.40
C ARG A 97 16.76 10.69 -20.30
N GLY A 98 15.86 9.93 -20.90
CA GLY A 98 16.18 8.86 -21.86
C GLY A 98 16.53 7.51 -21.25
N ILE A 99 16.75 7.44 -19.93
CA ILE A 99 17.01 6.18 -19.21
C ILE A 99 15.74 5.78 -18.43
N GLY A 100 15.13 6.72 -17.74
CA GLY A 100 14.05 6.46 -16.79
C GLY A 100 14.45 6.90 -15.39
N VAL A 101 13.82 6.32 -14.37
CA VAL A 101 14.05 6.65 -12.96
C VAL A 101 14.74 5.48 -12.29
N ILE A 102 15.82 5.77 -11.59
CA ILE A 102 16.52 4.83 -10.72
C ILE A 102 16.44 5.31 -9.28
N GLY A 103 16.38 4.40 -8.34
CA GLY A 103 16.38 4.78 -6.94
C GLY A 103 16.31 3.58 -6.02
N GLY A 104 16.10 3.86 -4.75
CA GLY A 104 15.95 2.83 -3.76
C GLY A 104 15.48 3.39 -2.43
N ALA A 105 15.20 2.47 -1.52
CA ALA A 105 14.78 2.82 -0.17
C ALA A 105 15.23 1.78 0.85
N VAL A 106 15.33 2.22 2.10
CA VAL A 106 15.46 1.36 3.26
C VAL A 106 14.17 1.49 4.06
N TYR A 107 13.50 0.37 4.26
CA TYR A 107 12.27 0.27 5.04
C TYR A 107 12.52 -0.56 6.30
N LEU A 108 12.26 0.02 7.46
CA LEU A 108 12.40 -0.57 8.78
C LEU A 108 11.05 -0.62 9.48
N VAL A 109 10.70 -1.78 10.04
CA VAL A 109 9.62 -1.92 11.03
C VAL A 109 10.21 -2.42 12.34
N ASP A 110 10.03 -1.63 13.39
CA ASP A 110 10.42 -1.96 14.76
C ASP A 110 9.17 -2.24 15.58
N TYR A 111 9.05 -3.47 16.11
CA TYR A 111 7.89 -3.92 16.89
C TYR A 111 7.99 -3.54 18.37
N GLY A 112 9.08 -2.89 18.77
CA GLY A 112 9.37 -2.57 20.16
C GLY A 112 10.03 -3.72 20.91
N ASP A 113 10.44 -3.43 22.14
CA ASP A 113 11.04 -4.40 23.04
C ASP A 113 9.97 -5.20 23.78
N LEU A 114 10.09 -6.53 23.76
CA LEU A 114 9.26 -7.46 24.50
C LEU A 114 10.05 -8.00 25.70
N ASP A 115 9.52 -7.77 26.90
CA ASP A 115 10.10 -8.30 28.14
C ASP A 115 9.60 -9.72 28.40
N ARG A 116 10.54 -10.65 28.60
CA ARG A 116 10.25 -11.98 29.12
C ARG A 116 10.45 -11.96 30.62
N THR A 117 9.41 -12.33 31.37
CA THR A 117 9.46 -12.42 32.84
C THR A 117 9.52 -13.85 33.35
N ASP A 118 10.12 -14.05 34.51
CA ASP A 118 10.02 -15.30 35.27
C ASP A 118 8.65 -15.40 36.00
N ILE A 119 8.45 -16.51 36.72
CA ILE A 119 7.24 -16.74 37.52
C ILE A 119 7.04 -15.73 38.65
N ASN A 120 8.11 -15.02 39.06
CA ASN A 120 8.08 -13.99 40.09
C ASN A 120 7.87 -12.59 39.49
N GLY A 121 7.75 -12.46 38.16
CA GLY A 121 7.58 -11.20 37.45
C GLY A 121 8.88 -10.43 37.18
N ASN A 122 10.06 -11.02 37.42
CA ASN A 122 11.33 -10.38 37.11
C ASN A 122 11.63 -10.54 35.62
N THR A 123 12.03 -9.46 34.94
CA THR A 123 12.48 -9.53 33.54
C THR A 123 13.80 -10.30 33.45
N ILE A 124 13.75 -11.45 32.79
CA ILE A 124 14.90 -12.36 32.59
C ILE A 124 15.48 -12.26 31.18
N ALA A 125 14.72 -11.78 30.20
CA ALA A 125 15.21 -11.51 28.85
C ALA A 125 14.43 -10.37 28.18
N ARG A 126 15.05 -9.76 27.18
CA ARG A 126 14.49 -8.71 26.32
C ARG A 126 14.61 -9.15 24.88
N ILE A 127 13.51 -9.15 24.15
CA ILE A 127 13.43 -9.56 22.74
C ILE A 127 13.04 -8.34 21.91
N ALA A 128 13.79 -8.02 20.87
CA ALA A 128 13.52 -6.90 19.97
C ALA A 128 13.40 -7.41 18.53
N PRO A 129 12.19 -7.70 18.03
CA PRO A 129 11.96 -8.06 16.65
C PRO A 129 12.01 -6.83 15.75
N ARG A 130 12.74 -6.93 14.64
CA ARG A 130 12.86 -5.88 13.62
C ARG A 130 12.83 -6.49 12.23
N ASN A 131 12.16 -5.79 11.33
CA ASN A 131 12.13 -6.12 9.91
C ASN A 131 12.82 -5.03 9.10
N PHE A 132 13.63 -5.45 8.15
CA PHE A 132 14.28 -4.58 7.18
C PHE A 132 13.92 -5.01 5.76
N GLU A 133 13.70 -4.04 4.89
CA GLU A 133 13.62 -4.21 3.46
C GLU A 133 14.55 -3.19 2.80
N PHE A 134 15.43 -3.68 1.94
CA PHE A 134 16.22 -2.87 1.04
C PHE A 134 15.61 -2.97 -0.35
N LEU A 135 15.16 -1.83 -0.86
CA LEU A 135 14.46 -1.70 -2.13
C LEU A 135 15.40 -1.05 -3.15
N ALA A 136 15.53 -1.67 -4.31
CA ALA A 136 16.14 -1.06 -5.50
C ALA A 136 15.09 -1.00 -6.60
N SER A 137 14.90 0.18 -7.18
CA SER A 137 13.80 0.47 -8.10
C SER A 137 14.31 0.99 -9.43
N TYR A 138 13.69 0.53 -10.50
CA TYR A 138 13.85 1.08 -11.84
C TYR A 138 12.49 1.22 -12.51
N ALA A 139 12.24 2.35 -13.14
CA ALA A 139 11.02 2.58 -13.91
C ALA A 139 11.30 3.40 -15.16
N THR A 140 10.57 3.14 -16.23
CA THR A 140 10.79 3.81 -17.50
C THR A 140 9.49 4.00 -18.27
N ASN A 141 9.49 5.00 -19.14
CA ASN A 141 8.43 5.24 -20.10
C ASN A 141 8.74 4.42 -21.36
N LEU A 142 7.88 3.45 -21.67
CA LEU A 142 8.06 2.57 -22.83
C LEU A 142 7.38 3.14 -24.08
N THR A 143 6.22 3.76 -23.90
CA THR A 143 5.51 4.50 -24.94
C THR A 143 4.87 5.74 -24.32
N GLY A 144 4.50 6.73 -25.14
CA GLY A 144 3.93 7.99 -24.65
C GLY A 144 2.73 7.84 -23.68
N SER A 145 2.05 6.69 -23.67
CA SER A 145 0.96 6.37 -22.74
C SER A 145 1.22 5.20 -21.79
N PHE A 146 2.33 4.45 -21.92
CA PHE A 146 2.62 3.27 -21.11
C PHE A 146 3.96 3.40 -20.37
N VAL A 147 3.89 3.24 -19.05
CA VAL A 147 5.06 3.20 -18.17
C VAL A 147 5.17 1.85 -17.49
N PHE A 148 6.40 1.45 -17.22
CA PHE A 148 6.76 0.17 -16.62
C PHE A 148 7.72 0.38 -15.47
N GLY A 149 7.67 -0.48 -14.45
CA GLY A 149 8.62 -0.47 -13.36
C GLY A 149 8.84 -1.83 -12.73
N ILE A 150 10.03 -1.97 -12.15
CA ILE A 150 10.48 -3.17 -11.45
C ILE A 150 11.16 -2.75 -10.14
N ASN A 151 10.91 -3.54 -9.11
CA ASN A 151 11.64 -3.46 -7.85
C ASN A 151 12.36 -4.77 -7.58
N TYR A 152 13.55 -4.66 -7.02
CA TYR A 152 14.21 -5.75 -6.32
C TYR A 152 14.21 -5.46 -4.82
N LYS A 153 13.86 -6.47 -4.02
CA LYS A 153 13.75 -6.40 -2.57
C LYS A 153 14.65 -7.43 -1.92
N LEU A 154 15.49 -6.97 -0.99
CA LEU A 154 16.15 -7.82 0.00
C LEU A 154 15.44 -7.63 1.34
N VAL A 155 14.78 -8.69 1.80
CA VAL A 155 13.98 -8.69 3.03
C VAL A 155 14.77 -9.42 4.11
N GLN A 156 14.89 -8.80 5.29
CA GLN A 156 15.57 -9.37 6.44
C GLN A 156 14.68 -9.28 7.68
N PHE A 157 14.50 -10.41 8.35
CA PHE A 157 13.88 -10.52 9.65
C PHE A 157 14.98 -10.71 10.69
N ARG A 158 15.02 -9.86 11.70
CA ARG A 158 16.02 -9.91 12.78
C ARG A 158 15.33 -9.93 14.12
N VAL A 159 15.73 -10.87 14.96
CA VAL A 159 15.34 -10.93 16.36
C VAL A 159 16.60 -10.79 17.18
N ASP A 160 16.75 -9.64 17.83
CA ASP A 160 17.79 -9.45 18.83
C ASP A 160 17.24 -9.91 20.19
N CYS A 161 18.06 -10.61 20.99
CA CYS A 161 17.70 -11.02 22.33
C CYS A 161 18.86 -10.75 23.30
N SER A 162 18.55 -10.27 24.49
CA SER A 162 19.51 -10.09 25.58
C SER A 162 18.97 -10.66 26.90
N GLY A 163 19.84 -11.22 27.74
CA GLY A 163 19.46 -11.95 28.96
C GLY A 163 19.37 -13.46 28.72
N ASP A 164 18.41 -14.13 29.36
CA ASP A 164 18.21 -15.58 29.25
C ASP A 164 17.35 -15.97 28.03
N CYS A 165 18.03 -16.08 26.87
CA CYS A 165 17.44 -16.37 25.56
C CYS A 165 17.48 -17.86 25.18
N ARG A 166 17.67 -18.77 26.15
CA ARG A 166 17.83 -20.22 25.87
C ARG A 166 16.64 -20.82 25.13
N ASP A 167 15.43 -20.36 25.44
CA ASP A 167 14.19 -20.85 24.85
C ASP A 167 13.76 -20.07 23.60
N PHE A 168 14.38 -18.91 23.34
CA PHE A 168 14.07 -18.03 22.21
C PHE A 168 15.37 -17.43 21.64
N PRO A 169 16.12 -18.20 20.83
CA PRO A 169 17.41 -17.76 20.33
C PRO A 169 17.25 -16.57 19.38
N ALA A 170 18.17 -15.62 19.48
CA ALA A 170 18.32 -14.57 18.48
C ALA A 170 18.56 -15.20 17.09
N GLY A 171 18.00 -14.59 16.05
CA GLY A 171 18.01 -15.17 14.71
C GLY A 171 17.86 -14.12 13.63
N THR A 172 18.41 -14.44 12.47
CA THR A 172 18.29 -13.61 11.27
C THR A 172 17.82 -14.48 10.11
N GLY A 173 16.69 -14.13 9.52
CA GLY A 173 16.21 -14.69 8.25
C GLY A 173 16.38 -13.67 7.13
N ALA A 174 16.67 -14.12 5.92
CA ALA A 174 16.71 -13.26 4.74
C ALA A 174 16.01 -13.92 3.56
N THR A 175 15.41 -13.11 2.70
CA THR A 175 14.83 -13.57 1.44
C THR A 175 14.84 -12.45 0.40
N HIS A 176 14.56 -12.82 -0.84
CA HIS A 176 14.55 -11.92 -1.99
C HIS A 176 13.17 -11.92 -2.63
N ALA A 177 12.74 -10.75 -3.08
CA ALA A 177 11.50 -10.59 -3.83
C ALA A 177 11.64 -9.57 -4.97
N VAL A 178 10.68 -9.60 -5.86
CA VAL A 178 10.55 -8.69 -7.00
C VAL A 178 9.12 -8.18 -7.06
N ASP A 179 8.97 -6.90 -7.41
CA ASP A 179 7.69 -6.36 -7.86
C ASP A 179 7.79 -5.99 -9.34
N VAL A 180 6.72 -6.22 -10.08
CA VAL A 180 6.62 -5.81 -11.48
C VAL A 180 5.30 -5.09 -11.68
N GLY A 181 5.37 -3.89 -12.23
CA GLY A 181 4.21 -3.03 -12.42
C GLY A 181 4.18 -2.35 -13.78
N GLY A 182 2.97 -2.00 -14.19
CA GLY A 182 2.71 -1.18 -15.37
C GLY A 182 1.58 -0.20 -15.10
N GLN A 183 1.62 0.95 -15.78
CA GLN A 183 0.50 1.89 -15.81
C GLN A 183 0.28 2.40 -17.24
N PHE A 184 -0.98 2.60 -17.61
CA PHE A 184 -1.35 3.16 -18.90
C PHE A 184 -2.31 4.34 -18.74
N THR A 185 -2.10 5.39 -19.54
CA THR A 185 -2.98 6.57 -19.58
C THR A 185 -3.91 6.53 -20.78
N VAL A 186 -5.17 6.89 -20.58
CA VAL A 186 -6.24 6.87 -21.59
C VAL A 186 -6.82 8.27 -21.79
N GLY A 187 -7.05 8.63 -23.06
CA GLY A 187 -7.72 9.87 -23.48
C GLY A 187 -6.78 11.05 -23.73
N PRO A 188 -7.25 12.09 -24.44
CA PRO A 188 -6.47 13.32 -24.67
C PRO A 188 -6.09 13.99 -23.35
N GLY A 189 -4.80 14.25 -23.12
CA GLY A 189 -4.29 14.78 -21.85
C GLY A 189 -4.14 13.74 -20.74
N GLY A 190 -4.48 12.47 -20.99
CA GLY A 190 -4.32 11.35 -20.07
C GLY A 190 -5.02 11.47 -18.71
N PRO A 191 -6.29 11.92 -18.64
CA PRO A 191 -6.98 12.10 -17.37
C PRO A 191 -7.23 10.77 -16.64
N LEU A 192 -7.42 9.66 -17.37
CA LEU A 192 -7.57 8.34 -16.77
C LEU A 192 -6.23 7.60 -16.82
N ARG A 193 -5.74 7.16 -15.66
CA ARG A 193 -4.62 6.22 -15.54
C ARG A 193 -5.12 4.92 -14.96
N ILE A 194 -4.69 3.81 -15.52
CA ILE A 194 -4.96 2.47 -15.00
C ILE A 194 -3.63 1.80 -14.71
N GLY A 195 -3.52 1.17 -13.55
CA GLY A 195 -2.32 0.48 -13.08
C GLY A 195 -2.60 -1.00 -12.83
N ILE A 196 -1.58 -1.82 -13.06
CA ILE A 196 -1.53 -3.21 -12.65
C ILE A 196 -0.15 -3.49 -12.05
N VAL A 197 -0.11 -4.26 -10.97
CA VAL A 197 1.14 -4.61 -10.30
C VAL A 197 1.03 -5.99 -9.66
N LEU A 198 2.09 -6.76 -9.79
CA LEU A 198 2.32 -7.97 -9.03
C LEU A 198 3.47 -7.70 -8.06
N ARG A 199 3.18 -7.75 -6.76
CA ARG A 199 4.11 -7.39 -5.67
C ARG A 199 4.56 -8.60 -4.89
N ASN A 200 5.75 -8.52 -4.31
CA ASN A 200 6.34 -9.48 -3.37
C ASN A 200 6.46 -10.90 -3.95
N VAL A 201 6.78 -11.02 -5.24
CA VAL A 201 7.06 -12.32 -5.86
C VAL A 201 8.47 -12.73 -5.46
N GLY A 202 8.63 -13.78 -4.66
CA GLY A 202 9.95 -14.12 -4.14
C GLY A 202 10.05 -15.49 -3.49
N PHE A 203 11.23 -15.77 -2.94
CA PHE A 203 11.50 -17.01 -2.24
C PHE A 203 10.84 -17.00 -0.86
N ARG A 204 10.54 -18.18 -0.33
CA ARG A 204 10.00 -18.33 1.02
C ARG A 204 11.00 -17.81 2.05
N LEU A 205 10.52 -17.11 3.07
CA LEU A 205 11.35 -16.61 4.16
C LEU A 205 11.76 -17.78 5.05
N GLN A 206 13.07 -18.03 5.17
CA GLN A 206 13.62 -19.04 6.06
C GLN A 206 14.35 -18.34 7.21
N VAL A 207 13.98 -18.67 8.46
CA VAL A 207 14.65 -18.17 9.68
C VAL A 207 15.57 -19.24 10.26
N ASN A 208 15.02 -20.42 10.58
CA ASN A 208 15.79 -21.54 11.14
C ASN A 208 15.82 -22.77 10.21
N ASN A 209 14.64 -23.31 9.87
CA ASN A 209 14.51 -24.53 9.08
C ASN A 209 13.81 -24.29 7.74
N GLN A 210 14.34 -24.90 6.66
CA GLN A 210 13.77 -24.80 5.32
C GLN A 210 12.34 -25.38 5.22
N ALA A 211 12.04 -26.44 5.99
CA ALA A 211 10.70 -27.04 6.04
C ALA A 211 9.65 -26.14 6.72
N GLN A 212 10.08 -25.13 7.49
CA GLN A 212 9.25 -24.13 8.15
C GLN A 212 9.31 -22.77 7.44
N ALA A 213 9.80 -22.73 6.18
CA ALA A 213 9.89 -21.48 5.44
C ALA A 213 8.52 -21.02 4.97
N ASP A 214 8.15 -19.79 5.33
CA ASP A 214 6.84 -19.22 5.03
C ASP A 214 6.86 -18.47 3.69
N PRO A 215 5.83 -18.64 2.83
CA PRO A 215 5.73 -17.88 1.59
C PRO A 215 5.59 -16.38 1.84
N LEU A 216 6.11 -15.56 0.93
CA LEU A 216 5.88 -14.11 0.98
C LEU A 216 4.43 -13.76 0.61
N PRO A 217 3.89 -12.63 1.10
CA PRO A 217 2.56 -12.15 0.75
C PRO A 217 2.58 -11.57 -0.67
N THR A 218 2.64 -12.45 -1.67
CA THR A 218 2.54 -12.06 -3.08
C THR A 218 1.14 -11.57 -3.39
N ARG A 219 1.03 -10.39 -4.00
CA ARG A 219 -0.27 -9.72 -4.22
C ARG A 219 -0.39 -9.17 -5.62
N LEU A 220 -1.57 -9.33 -6.22
CA LEU A 220 -1.95 -8.70 -7.47
C LEU A 220 -2.87 -7.53 -7.17
N ALA A 221 -2.53 -6.35 -7.65
CA ALA A 221 -3.41 -5.19 -7.59
C ALA A 221 -3.67 -4.61 -8.97
N VAL A 222 -4.91 -4.17 -9.18
CA VAL A 222 -5.37 -3.42 -10.35
C VAL A 222 -6.07 -2.18 -9.83
N GLY A 223 -5.76 -1.03 -10.40
CA GLY A 223 -6.34 0.22 -9.96
C GLY A 223 -6.52 1.23 -11.07
N ALA A 224 -7.34 2.23 -10.81
CA ALA A 224 -7.58 3.34 -11.70
C ALA A 224 -7.54 4.66 -10.93
N LEU A 225 -7.03 5.71 -11.57
CA LEU A 225 -7.02 7.07 -11.09
C LEU A 225 -7.51 8.00 -12.19
N TYR A 226 -8.49 8.84 -11.88
CA TYR A 226 -9.03 9.85 -12.77
C TYR A 226 -8.68 11.26 -12.26
N ASP A 227 -7.93 12.02 -13.04
CA ASP A 227 -7.48 13.39 -12.75
C ASP A 227 -8.36 14.41 -13.48
N MET A 228 -9.02 15.26 -12.70
CA MET A 228 -9.91 16.31 -13.16
C MET A 228 -9.35 17.68 -12.78
N ARG A 229 -9.11 18.53 -13.78
CA ARG A 229 -8.74 19.94 -13.55
C ARG A 229 -9.98 20.82 -13.66
N LEU A 230 -10.45 21.35 -12.53
CA LEU A 230 -11.59 22.25 -12.46
C LEU A 230 -11.11 23.70 -12.56
N ARG A 231 -11.59 24.41 -13.58
CA ARG A 231 -11.34 25.85 -13.71
C ARG A 231 -12.27 26.63 -12.78
N PRO A 232 -11.82 27.74 -12.17
CA PRO A 232 -12.70 28.59 -11.36
C PRO A 232 -13.88 29.12 -12.17
N VAL A 233 -15.07 29.15 -11.57
CA VAL A 233 -16.32 29.60 -12.21
C VAL A 233 -16.26 31.09 -12.60
N THR A 234 -15.47 31.89 -11.88
CA THR A 234 -15.35 33.35 -12.07
C THR A 234 -14.06 33.74 -12.80
N GLY A 235 -13.91 33.34 -14.06
CA GLY A 235 -12.94 33.93 -15.00
C GLY A 235 -11.46 34.01 -14.56
N GLY A 236 -11.06 33.22 -13.54
CA GLY A 236 -9.71 33.25 -12.96
C GLY A 236 -8.67 32.59 -13.87
N SER A 237 -7.42 33.03 -13.73
CA SER A 237 -6.24 32.40 -14.33
C SER A 237 -6.20 30.88 -14.04
N LEU A 238 -5.62 30.08 -14.94
CA LEU A 238 -5.35 28.64 -14.72
C LEU A 238 -4.52 28.38 -13.45
N GLU A 239 -3.86 29.42 -12.92
CA GLU A 239 -3.13 29.42 -11.65
C GLU A 239 -4.01 29.30 -10.40
N GLN A 240 -5.34 29.43 -10.52
CA GLN A 240 -6.29 29.25 -9.41
C GLN A 240 -7.11 27.95 -9.52
N ALA A 241 -6.72 27.04 -10.41
CA ALA A 241 -7.46 25.81 -10.65
C ALA A 241 -7.40 24.85 -9.44
N PHE A 242 -8.53 24.18 -9.18
CA PHE A 242 -8.60 23.03 -8.29
C PHE A 242 -8.30 21.77 -9.10
N ASP A 243 -7.49 20.88 -8.55
CA ASP A 243 -7.28 19.55 -9.10
C ASP A 243 -7.97 18.51 -8.21
N VAL A 244 -8.75 17.61 -8.83
CA VAL A 244 -9.50 16.57 -8.13
C VAL A 244 -9.09 15.23 -8.72
N LYS A 245 -8.68 14.31 -7.86
CA LYS A 245 -8.33 12.94 -8.24
C LYS A 245 -9.26 11.97 -7.55
N LEU A 246 -9.84 11.08 -8.33
CA LEU A 246 -10.62 9.95 -7.86
C LEU A 246 -9.85 8.66 -8.15
N ALA A 247 -9.69 7.81 -7.15
CA ALA A 247 -8.96 6.56 -7.29
C ALA A 247 -9.74 5.37 -6.74
N ALA A 248 -9.57 4.22 -7.37
CA ALA A 248 -10.13 2.95 -6.91
C ALA A 248 -9.17 1.81 -7.24
N ASP A 249 -8.91 0.96 -6.24
CA ASP A 249 -8.02 -0.19 -6.37
C ASP A 249 -8.74 -1.46 -5.92
N VAL A 250 -8.43 -2.57 -6.59
CA VAL A 250 -8.76 -3.94 -6.18
C VAL A 250 -7.45 -4.70 -6.03
N ASP A 251 -7.27 -5.34 -4.89
CA ASP A 251 -6.04 -6.01 -4.49
C ASP A 251 -6.35 -7.40 -3.93
N SER A 252 -5.66 -8.44 -4.37
CA SER A 252 -5.88 -9.81 -3.88
C SER A 252 -4.57 -10.56 -3.66
N PRO A 253 -4.52 -11.47 -2.67
CA PRO A 253 -3.43 -12.44 -2.56
C PRO A 253 -3.34 -13.29 -3.84
N TRP A 254 -2.13 -13.43 -4.37
CA TRP A 254 -1.91 -14.18 -5.60
C TRP A 254 -2.25 -15.67 -5.40
N GLY A 255 -3.05 -16.23 -6.31
CA GLY A 255 -3.46 -17.64 -6.27
C GLY A 255 -4.57 -17.96 -5.26
N GLN A 256 -5.14 -16.96 -4.57
CA GLN A 256 -6.27 -17.16 -3.66
C GLN A 256 -7.52 -16.44 -4.21
N ALA A 257 -8.55 -17.21 -4.55
CA ALA A 257 -9.81 -16.66 -5.02
C ALA A 257 -10.72 -16.27 -3.83
N GLY A 258 -11.38 -15.12 -3.92
CA GLY A 258 -12.41 -14.69 -2.94
C GLY A 258 -11.94 -13.78 -1.80
N GLN A 259 -10.64 -13.45 -1.72
CA GLN A 259 -10.08 -12.51 -0.73
C GLN A 259 -9.72 -11.16 -1.34
N SER A 260 -10.54 -10.67 -2.28
CA SER A 260 -10.31 -9.38 -2.90
C SER A 260 -10.63 -8.24 -1.94
N GLU A 261 -9.66 -7.36 -1.77
CA GLU A 261 -9.77 -6.13 -1.03
C GLU A 261 -10.06 -4.99 -2.00
N THR A 262 -10.96 -4.08 -1.62
CA THR A 262 -11.34 -2.94 -2.47
C THR A 262 -11.05 -1.65 -1.74
N ARG A 263 -10.60 -0.62 -2.46
CA ARG A 263 -10.18 0.65 -1.89
C ARG A 263 -10.67 1.79 -2.76
N ILE A 264 -11.10 2.88 -2.14
CA ILE A 264 -11.53 4.10 -2.84
C ILE A 264 -10.88 5.33 -2.20
N GLY A 265 -10.52 6.30 -3.03
CA GLY A 265 -9.79 7.50 -2.62
C GLY A 265 -10.18 8.75 -3.39
N LEU A 266 -10.09 9.87 -2.70
CA LEU A 266 -10.33 11.22 -3.21
C LEU A 266 -9.16 12.11 -2.75
N ASP A 267 -8.61 12.89 -3.67
CA ASP A 267 -7.60 13.90 -3.38
C ASP A 267 -8.00 15.21 -4.09
N ILE A 268 -8.16 16.28 -3.31
CA ILE A 268 -8.50 17.62 -3.77
C ILE A 268 -7.32 18.54 -3.47
N GLY A 269 -6.73 19.09 -4.52
CA GLY A 269 -5.63 20.04 -4.44
C GLY A 269 -6.02 21.46 -4.81
N TYR A 270 -5.40 22.43 -4.14
CA TYR A 270 -5.44 23.85 -4.48
C TYR A 270 -4.04 24.37 -4.75
N GLN A 271 -3.81 24.86 -5.97
CA GLN A 271 -2.55 25.49 -6.40
C GLN A 271 -1.28 24.65 -6.17
N LYS A 272 -1.40 23.31 -6.10
CA LYS A 272 -0.35 22.37 -5.66
C LYS A 272 0.20 22.59 -4.24
N LEU A 273 -0.14 23.71 -3.59
CA LEU A 273 0.29 24.10 -2.25
C LEU A 273 -0.36 23.25 -1.17
N VAL A 274 -1.67 23.04 -1.24
CA VAL A 274 -2.44 22.32 -0.22
C VAL A 274 -3.28 21.24 -0.87
N ARG A 275 -3.30 20.06 -0.26
CA ARG A 275 -4.08 18.90 -0.70
C ARG A 275 -4.84 18.30 0.47
N VAL A 276 -6.13 18.06 0.30
CA VAL A 276 -6.97 17.35 1.27
C VAL A 276 -7.37 16.03 0.67
N ARG A 277 -7.23 14.97 1.45
CA ARG A 277 -7.47 13.60 1.01
C ARG A 277 -8.44 12.90 1.94
N ALA A 278 -9.27 12.07 1.35
CA ALA A 278 -10.14 11.17 2.07
C ALA A 278 -10.21 9.84 1.31
N GLY A 279 -10.39 8.74 2.03
CA GLY A 279 -10.60 7.46 1.39
C GLY A 279 -11.13 6.41 2.35
N TYR A 280 -11.50 5.26 1.79
CA TYR A 280 -12.00 4.13 2.55
C TYR A 280 -11.39 2.84 2.01
N ALA A 281 -10.82 2.05 2.91
CA ALA A 281 -10.28 0.73 2.61
C ALA A 281 -11.23 -0.35 3.11
N PHE A 282 -11.71 -1.19 2.20
CA PHE A 282 -12.49 -2.40 2.50
C PHE A 282 -11.52 -3.59 2.46
N VAL A 283 -10.79 -3.77 3.56
CA VAL A 283 -9.83 -4.88 3.72
C VAL A 283 -10.31 -5.86 4.79
N GLN A 284 -10.06 -7.16 4.56
CA GLN A 284 -10.42 -8.22 5.50
C GLN A 284 -9.39 -8.30 6.64
N ASP A 285 -8.11 -8.33 6.28
CA ASP A 285 -6.99 -8.39 7.22
C ASP A 285 -6.11 -7.14 7.06
N GLY A 286 -6.12 -6.25 8.05
CA GLY A 286 -5.26 -5.05 8.06
C GLY A 286 -6.00 -3.75 8.40
N LEU A 287 -5.51 -2.63 7.85
CA LEU A 287 -6.05 -1.30 8.13
C LEU A 287 -7.35 -1.06 7.34
N SER A 288 -8.47 -1.54 7.87
CA SER A 288 -9.81 -1.37 7.30
C SER A 288 -10.51 -0.14 7.88
N GLY A 289 -11.19 0.61 7.01
CA GLY A 289 -12.01 1.75 7.42
C GLY A 289 -11.68 3.07 6.72
N PRO A 290 -12.27 4.17 7.22
CA PRO A 290 -12.07 5.49 6.65
C PRO A 290 -10.68 6.05 6.98
N SER A 291 -10.21 6.95 6.14
CA SER A 291 -8.93 7.63 6.28
C SER A 291 -9.04 9.07 5.80
N VAL A 292 -8.21 9.93 6.38
CA VAL A 292 -8.08 11.33 5.98
C VAL A 292 -6.62 11.70 5.89
N GLY A 293 -6.29 12.65 5.00
CA GLY A 293 -4.94 13.18 4.88
C GLY A 293 -4.91 14.65 4.50
N LEU A 294 -3.80 15.29 4.85
CA LEU A 294 -3.47 16.68 4.51
C LEU A 294 -2.05 16.71 3.96
N GLY A 295 -1.88 17.36 2.81
CA GLY A 295 -0.59 17.61 2.18
C GLY A 295 -0.33 19.10 2.05
N VAL A 296 0.89 19.53 2.34
CA VAL A 296 1.38 20.87 2.05
C VAL A 296 2.67 20.76 1.26
N GLU A 297 2.81 21.59 0.22
CA GLU A 297 4.00 21.68 -0.62
C GLU A 297 4.41 23.14 -0.73
N SER A 298 5.70 23.43 -0.54
CA SER A 298 6.24 24.79 -0.63
C SER A 298 7.63 24.73 -1.25
N GLY A 299 7.73 25.16 -2.51
CA GLY A 299 8.96 25.04 -3.28
C GLY A 299 9.38 23.58 -3.43
N SER A 300 10.61 23.27 -3.01
CA SER A 300 11.17 21.91 -3.00
C SER A 300 10.68 21.04 -1.85
N LEU A 301 10.03 21.61 -0.82
CA LEU A 301 9.68 20.89 0.39
C LEU A 301 8.22 20.44 0.35
N GLY A 302 7.98 19.23 0.82
CA GLY A 302 6.63 18.71 0.96
C GLY A 302 6.43 17.91 2.24
N VAL A 303 5.27 18.11 2.86
CA VAL A 303 4.85 17.40 4.07
C VAL A 303 3.46 16.82 3.84
N ASP A 304 3.27 15.55 4.15
CA ASP A 304 1.96 14.91 4.17
C ASP A 304 1.72 14.25 5.53
N LEU A 305 0.49 14.37 6.02
CA LEU A 305 -0.02 13.74 7.23
C LEU A 305 -1.26 12.94 6.87
N ALA A 306 -1.39 11.75 7.43
CA ALA A 306 -2.62 10.97 7.29
C ALA A 306 -2.95 10.19 8.56
N ARG A 307 -4.23 9.89 8.73
CA ARG A 307 -4.75 9.06 9.81
C ARG A 307 -5.76 8.07 9.25
N ALA A 308 -5.59 6.81 9.62
CA ALA A 308 -6.55 5.75 9.32
C ALA A 308 -7.38 5.47 10.57
N PHE A 309 -8.68 5.32 10.42
CA PHE A 309 -9.61 5.00 11.49
C PHE A 309 -10.05 3.55 11.33
N LEU A 310 -9.70 2.73 12.30
CA LEU A 310 -9.99 1.30 12.24
C LEU A 310 -11.49 1.05 12.47
N THR A 311 -12.13 0.39 11.52
CA THR A 311 -13.47 -0.17 11.67
C THR A 311 -13.33 -1.69 11.81
N ASN A 312 -13.85 -2.27 12.90
CA ASN A 312 -13.81 -3.69 13.28
C ASN A 312 -12.72 -4.13 14.27
N SER A 313 -12.07 -3.21 15.00
CA SER A 313 -11.28 -3.58 16.18
C SER A 313 -12.15 -3.48 17.43
N ASP A 314 -12.61 -4.62 17.97
CA ASP A 314 -13.30 -4.70 19.28
C ASP A 314 -12.39 -4.29 20.46
N LEU A 315 -11.12 -4.02 20.17
CA LEU A 315 -10.11 -3.56 21.11
C LEU A 315 -9.92 -2.04 20.97
N GLN A 316 -9.74 -1.34 22.10
CA GLN A 316 -9.35 0.08 22.12
C GLN A 316 -7.90 0.22 21.61
N ILE A 317 -7.74 0.15 20.29
CA ILE A 317 -6.46 0.26 19.62
C ILE A 317 -6.29 1.70 19.14
N GLU A 318 -5.10 2.27 19.35
CA GLU A 318 -4.80 3.59 18.81
C GLU A 318 -4.83 3.59 17.27
N ASN A 319 -5.57 4.55 16.72
CA ASN A 319 -5.68 4.73 15.28
C ASN A 319 -4.32 5.11 14.67
N PRO A 320 -3.82 4.36 13.66
CA PRO A 320 -2.52 4.62 13.06
C PRO A 320 -2.38 6.00 12.45
N THR A 321 -1.18 6.56 12.59
CA THR A 321 -0.81 7.88 12.05
C THR A 321 0.39 7.75 11.13
N PHE A 322 0.36 8.54 10.05
CA PHE A 322 1.36 8.53 9.00
C PHE A 322 1.86 9.95 8.76
N PHE A 323 3.17 10.07 8.63
CA PHE A 323 3.88 11.28 8.31
C PHE A 323 4.78 11.01 7.12
N SER A 324 4.87 11.96 6.21
CA SER A 324 5.79 11.90 5.07
C SER A 324 6.40 13.27 4.85
N PHE A 325 7.71 13.31 4.74
CA PHE A 325 8.49 14.48 4.42
C PHE A 325 9.27 14.21 3.14
N ARG A 326 9.27 15.17 2.22
CA ARG A 326 10.00 15.06 0.96
C ARG A 326 10.75 16.34 0.63
N VAL A 327 11.84 16.17 -0.11
CA VAL A 327 12.60 17.23 -0.75
C VAL A 327 12.75 16.87 -2.23
N SER A 328 12.27 17.74 -3.11
CA SER A 328 12.32 17.58 -4.57
C SER A 328 13.22 18.65 -5.21
N PHE A 329 14.11 18.28 -6.14
CA PHE A 329 15.08 19.22 -6.74
C PHE A 329 15.54 18.81 -8.14
#